data_AF-A0ABC9U205-F1
#
_entry.id   AF-A0ABC9U205-F1
#
_cell.length_a   1.000
_cell.length_b   1.000
_cell.length_c   1.000
_cell.angle_alpha   90.00
_cell.angle_beta   90.00
_cell.angle_gamma   90.00
#
_symmetry.space_group_name_H-M   'P 1'
#
loop_
_entity.id
_entity.type
_entity.pdbx_description
1 polymer ?
#
loop_
_entity_poly.entity_id
_entity_poly.type
_entity_poly.pdbx_seq_one_letter_code
_entity_poly.pdbx_strand_id
1 'polypeptide(L)'
;MEFAIVFDKKEEKLRQELSMLLSTRAGSVPVIRDYGISWQCLDAQPDVAESLFYQELLQKTEKYLPNIKIVGIEFVHNPGNGEATAKISCRRRENSE
;
A
#
# COMPACT_ATOMS: atom_id res chain seq x y z
N MET A 1 0.59 8.35 8.57
CA MET A 1 0.41 8.37 7.10
C MET A 1 -0.99 7.87 6.81
N GLU A 2 -1.78 8.67 6.11
CA GLU A 2 -3.11 8.24 5.64
C GLU A 2 -3.02 7.64 4.23
N PHE A 3 -3.95 6.75 3.90
CA PHE A 3 -4.02 6.09 2.60
C PHE A 3 -5.33 6.41 1.88
N ALA A 4 -5.23 6.93 0.67
CA ALA A 4 -6.36 7.14 -0.22
C ALA A 4 -6.26 6.15 -1.39
N ILE A 5 -7.06 5.10 -1.36
CA ILE A 5 -7.06 4.04 -2.37
C ILE A 5 -8.06 4.41 -3.48
N VAL A 6 -7.57 4.50 -4.72
CA VAL A 6 -8.36 4.84 -5.91
C VAL A 6 -8.34 3.68 -6.89
N PHE A 7 -9.52 3.23 -7.34
CA PHE A 7 -9.67 2.23 -8.39
C PHE A 7 -10.36 2.83 -9.61
N ASP A 8 -9.96 2.40 -10.82
CA ASP A 8 -10.61 2.79 -12.10
C ASP A 8 -12.10 2.44 -12.14
N LYS A 9 -12.47 1.31 -11.51
CA LYS A 9 -13.85 0.81 -11.40
C LYS A 9 -14.22 0.66 -9.93
N LYS A 10 -15.52 0.55 -9.65
CA LYS A 10 -16.03 0.31 -8.30
C LYS A 10 -15.73 -1.13 -7.85
N GLU A 11 -14.53 -1.35 -7.30
CA GLU A 11 -14.04 -2.64 -6.81
C GLU A 11 -13.95 -2.64 -5.26
N GLU A 12 -15.09 -2.49 -4.57
CA GLU A 12 -15.09 -2.30 -3.10
C GLU A 12 -14.42 -3.45 -2.35
N LYS A 13 -14.58 -4.69 -2.83
CA LYS A 13 -13.93 -5.86 -2.23
C LYS A 13 -12.40 -5.77 -2.31
N LEU A 14 -11.86 -5.45 -3.49
CA LEU A 14 -10.41 -5.29 -3.67
C LEU A 14 -9.88 -4.11 -2.84
N ARG A 15 -10.68 -3.04 -2.70
CA ARG A 15 -10.35 -1.90 -1.84
C ARG A 15 -10.26 -2.31 -0.37
N GLN A 16 -11.20 -3.12 0.10
CA GLN A 16 -11.18 -3.65 1.47
C GLN A 16 -9.97 -4.56 1.69
N GLU A 17 -9.69 -5.48 0.76
CA GLU A 17 -8.53 -6.37 0.84
C GLU A 17 -7.20 -5.58 0.89
N LEU A 18 -7.02 -4.58 0.02
CA LEU A 18 -5.84 -3.72 0.06
C LEU A 18 -5.77 -2.87 1.33
N SER A 19 -6.91 -2.35 1.80
CA SER A 19 -6.98 -1.61 3.05
C SER A 19 -6.59 -2.48 4.26
N MET A 20 -6.95 -3.77 4.28
CA MET A 20 -6.54 -4.70 5.33
C MET A 20 -5.04 -4.96 5.31
N LEU A 21 -4.44 -5.08 4.11
CA LEU A 21 -2.99 -5.24 3.98
C LEU A 21 -2.25 -4.01 4.52
N LEU A 22 -2.68 -2.81 4.12
CA LEU A 22 -2.07 -1.54 4.51
C LEU A 22 -2.22 -1.23 6.01
N SER A 23 -3.34 -1.60 6.62
CA SER A 23 -3.58 -1.38 8.06
C SER A 23 -2.87 -2.39 8.96
N THR A 24 -2.40 -3.50 8.40
CA THR A 24 -1.71 -4.54 9.16
C THR A 24 -0.21 -4.27 9.17
N ARG A 25 0.39 -4.22 10.37
CA ARG A 25 1.84 -4.15 10.52
C ARG A 25 2.48 -5.52 10.25
N ALA A 26 3.52 -5.55 9.41
CA ALA A 26 4.30 -6.77 9.21
C ALA A 26 4.86 -7.30 10.54
N GLY A 27 4.71 -8.60 10.77
CA GLY A 27 5.13 -9.31 11.98
C GLY A 27 4.05 -9.45 13.05
N SER A 28 2.92 -8.76 12.91
CA SER A 28 1.81 -8.80 13.88
C SER A 28 0.95 -10.07 13.76
N VAL A 29 0.88 -10.66 12.58
CA VAL A 29 0.14 -11.91 12.34
C VAL A 29 1.03 -13.11 12.72
N PRO A 30 0.64 -13.95 13.71
CA PRO A 30 1.53 -14.99 14.26
C PRO A 30 2.01 -16.02 13.23
N VAL A 31 1.09 -16.54 12.41
CA VAL A 31 1.38 -17.61 11.44
C VAL A 31 2.06 -17.05 10.18
N ILE A 32 1.72 -15.82 9.79
CA ILE A 32 2.20 -15.19 8.56
C ILE A 32 2.86 -13.86 8.91
N ARG A 33 4.05 -13.94 9.52
CA ARG A 33 4.79 -12.75 9.97
C ARG A 33 5.15 -11.79 8.85
N ASP A 34 5.19 -12.25 7.62
CA ASP A 34 5.49 -11.41 6.46
C ASP A 34 4.27 -10.60 5.95
N TYR A 35 3.06 -10.87 6.44
CA TYR A 35 1.85 -10.17 6.01
C TYR A 35 1.71 -8.78 6.62
N GLY A 36 1.37 -7.80 5.78
CA GLY A 36 1.27 -6.38 6.15
C GLY A 36 2.42 -5.54 5.62
N ILE A 37 2.48 -4.28 6.03
CA ILE A 37 3.55 -3.35 5.67
C ILE A 37 4.57 -3.25 6.81
N SER A 38 5.85 -3.41 6.49
CA SER A 38 6.94 -3.16 7.44
C SER A 38 7.07 -1.68 7.74
N TRP A 39 7.10 -1.29 9.02
CA TRP A 39 7.34 0.11 9.41
C TRP A 39 8.79 0.56 9.21
N GLN A 40 9.71 -0.37 8.99
CA GLN A 40 11.12 -0.05 8.74
C GLN A 40 11.31 0.79 7.47
N CYS A 41 10.35 0.71 6.53
CA CYS A 41 10.38 1.58 5.35
C CYS A 41 10.18 3.06 5.69
N LEU A 42 9.66 3.39 6.88
CA LEU A 42 9.39 4.76 7.33
C LEU A 42 10.51 5.36 8.20
N ASP A 43 11.55 4.59 8.53
CA ASP A 43 12.65 5.04 9.39
C ASP A 43 13.66 5.95 8.65
N ALA A 44 13.57 6.00 7.32
CA ALA A 44 14.45 6.82 6.47
C ALA A 44 13.95 8.27 6.33
N GLN A 45 14.76 9.12 5.69
CA GLN A 45 14.32 10.47 5.29
C GLN A 45 13.11 10.38 4.35
N PRO A 46 12.21 11.38 4.32
CA PRO A 46 10.92 11.31 3.60
C PRO A 46 11.03 10.77 2.17
N ASP A 47 11.93 11.32 1.35
CA ASP A 47 12.10 10.90 -0.05
C ASP A 47 12.49 9.43 -0.20
N VAL A 48 13.34 8.94 0.70
CA VAL A 48 13.80 7.54 0.73
C VAL A 48 12.70 6.65 1.29
N ALA A 49 12.00 7.10 2.34
CA ALA A 49 10.93 6.36 2.97
C ALA A 49 9.76 6.10 2.02
N GLU A 50 9.39 7.10 1.21
CA GLU A 50 8.38 6.95 0.16
C GLU A 50 8.74 5.89 -0.87
N SER A 51 10.00 5.89 -1.31
CA SER A 51 10.52 4.90 -2.26
C SER A 51 10.49 3.49 -1.67
N LEU A 52 10.96 3.33 -0.42
CA LEU A 52 10.95 2.06 0.29
C LEU A 52 9.51 1.57 0.53
N PHE A 53 8.61 2.46 0.92
CA PHE A 53 7.20 2.15 1.09
C PHE A 53 6.58 1.66 -0.22
N TYR A 54 6.85 2.34 -1.34
CA TYR A 54 6.34 1.93 -2.64
C TYR A 54 6.84 0.54 -3.04
N GLN A 55 8.12 0.25 -2.83
CA GLN A 55 8.69 -1.08 -3.10
C GLN A 55 8.06 -2.17 -2.24
N GLU A 56 7.92 -1.93 -0.94
CA GLU A 56 7.24 -2.84 -0.01
C GLU A 56 5.78 -3.07 -0.45
N LEU A 57 5.05 -2.01 -0.75
CA LEU A 57 3.67 -2.08 -1.21
C LEU A 57 3.54 -2.95 -2.47
N LEU A 58 4.42 -2.77 -3.46
CA LEU A 58 4.43 -3.58 -4.68
C LEU A 58 4.62 -5.07 -4.35
N GLN A 59 5.66 -5.39 -3.58
CA GLN A 59 6.00 -6.78 -3.24
C GLN A 59 4.89 -7.47 -2.46
N LYS A 60 4.33 -6.80 -1.45
CA LYS A 60 3.26 -7.36 -0.61
C LYS A 60 1.95 -7.50 -1.37
N THR A 61 1.62 -6.53 -2.23
CA THR A 61 0.43 -6.61 -3.08
C THR A 61 0.56 -7.77 -4.07
N GLU A 62 1.71 -7.95 -4.71
CA GLU A 62 1.92 -9.07 -5.63
C GLU A 62 1.81 -10.43 -4.96
N LYS A 63 2.32 -10.55 -3.73
CA LYS A 63 2.31 -11.80 -2.97
C LYS A 63 0.94 -12.18 -2.40
N TYR A 64 0.24 -11.20 -1.82
CA TYR A 64 -0.98 -11.47 -1.06
C TYR A 64 -2.27 -11.11 -1.79
N LEU A 65 -2.20 -10.17 -2.73
CA LEU A 65 -3.36 -9.62 -3.45
C LEU A 65 -3.13 -9.68 -4.98
N PRO A 66 -2.91 -10.86 -5.57
CA PRO A 66 -2.48 -11.00 -6.97
C PRO A 66 -3.49 -10.43 -7.99
N ASN A 67 -4.75 -10.26 -7.58
CA ASN A 67 -5.82 -9.67 -8.38
C ASN A 67 -5.76 -8.13 -8.46
N ILE A 68 -4.88 -7.51 -7.68
CA ILE A 68 -4.69 -6.06 -7.63
C ILE A 68 -3.34 -5.73 -8.27
N LYS A 69 -3.34 -4.75 -9.18
CA LYS A 69 -2.14 -4.15 -9.73
C LYS A 69 -2.05 -2.70 -9.28
N ILE A 70 -0.98 -2.37 -8.56
CA ILE A 70 -0.63 -0.97 -8.27
C ILE A 70 -0.17 -0.32 -9.57
N VAL A 71 -0.77 0.82 -9.91
CA VAL A 71 -0.46 1.61 -11.11
C VAL A 71 0.50 2.74 -10.76
N GLY A 72 0.39 3.29 -9.55
CA GLY A 72 1.26 4.32 -9.05
C GLY A 72 0.88 4.77 -7.64
N ILE A 73 1.72 5.62 -7.08
CA ILE A 73 1.52 6.25 -5.78
C ILE A 73 1.90 7.72 -5.87
N GLU A 74 1.11 8.59 -5.23
CA GLU A 74 1.41 10.01 -5.07
C GLU A 74 1.38 10.35 -3.59
N PHE A 75 2.43 11.00 -3.11
CA PHE A 75 2.51 11.46 -1.72
C PHE A 75 2.18 12.95 -1.64
N VAL A 76 1.19 13.29 -0.81
CA VAL A 76 0.79 14.66 -0.53
C VAL A 76 1.18 14.98 0.89
N HIS A 77 2.12 15.91 1.04
CA HIS A 77 2.56 16.42 2.34
C HIS A 77 1.75 17.64 2.74
N ASN A 78 1.23 17.63 3.97
CA ASN A 78 0.60 18.79 4.55
C ASN A 78 1.63 19.57 5.40
N PRO A 79 2.08 20.75 4.94
CA PRO A 79 3.12 21.51 5.61
C PRO A 79 2.68 22.07 6.98
N GLY A 80 1.39 22.09 7.29
CA GLY A 80 0.86 22.65 8.54
C GLY A 80 0.89 21.70 9.74
N ASN A 81 0.90 20.38 9.52
CA ASN A 81 0.80 19.37 10.59
C ASN A 81 1.80 18.21 10.44
N GLY A 82 2.62 18.19 9.38
CA GLY A 82 3.60 17.13 9.12
C GLY A 82 2.97 15.80 8.72
N GLU A 83 1.68 15.79 8.37
CA GLU A 83 1.02 14.59 7.88
C GLU A 83 1.29 14.37 6.38
N ALA A 84 1.54 13.12 6.02
CA ALA A 84 1.64 12.67 4.64
C ALA A 84 0.46 11.75 4.32
N THR A 85 -0.20 12.02 3.19
CA THR A 85 -1.24 11.17 2.61
C THR A 85 -0.71 10.51 1.35
N ALA A 86 -0.72 9.18 1.31
CA ALA A 86 -0.39 8.40 0.13
C ALA A 86 -1.65 8.08 -0.67
N LYS A 87 -1.75 8.64 -1.87
CA LYS A 87 -2.78 8.30 -2.85
C LYS A 87 -2.29 7.14 -3.70
N ILE A 88 -2.97 6.01 -3.61
CA ILE A 88 -2.57 4.76 -4.26
C ILE A 88 -3.55 4.48 -5.38
N SER A 89 -3.05 4.57 -6.62
CA SER A 89 -3.82 4.27 -7.82
C SER A 89 -3.69 2.80 -8.15
N CYS A 90 -4.83 2.10 -8.19
CA CYS A 90 -4.90 0.66 -8.34
C CYS A 90 -5.83 0.28 -9.49
N ARG A 91 -5.55 -0.84 -10.13
CA ARG A 91 -6.47 -1.47 -11.08
C ARG A 91 -6.60 -2.95 -10.81
N ARG A 92 -7.72 -3.54 -11.21
CA ARG A 92 -7.87 -4.99 -11.21
C ARG A 92 -6.90 -5.59 -12.23
N ARG A 93 -6.16 -6.62 -11.84
CA ARG A 93 -5.39 -7.43 -12.78
C ARG A 93 -6.38 -8.33 -13.51
N GLU A 94 -6.57 -8.07 -14.80
CA GLU A 94 -7.24 -9.03 -15.69
C GLU A 94 -6.26 -10.19 -15.84
N ASN A 95 -6.58 -11.34 -15.24
CA ASN A 95 -5.87 -12.57 -15.57
C ASN A 95 -6.20 -12.84 -17.04
N SER A 96 -5.19 -12.69 -17.90
CA SER A 96 -5.20 -13.37 -19.19
C SER A 96 -5.19 -14.86 -18.86
N GLU A 97 -6.32 -15.54 -19.12
CA GLU A 97 -6.41 -17.00 -19.15
C GLU A 97 -5.38 -17.60 -20.12
#